data_AF-A0A3C1YG74-F1
#
_entry.id   AF-A0A3C1YG74-F1
#
_cell.length_a   1.000
_cell.length_b   1.000
_cell.length_c   1.000
_cell.angle_alpha   90.00
_cell.angle_beta   90.00
_cell.angle_gamma   90.00
#
_symmetry.space_group_name_H-M   'P 1'
#
loop_
_entity.id
_entity.type
_entity.pdbx_description
1 polymer ?
#
loop_
_entity_poly.entity_id
_entity_poly.type
_entity_poly.pdbx_seq_one_letter_code
_entity_poly.pdbx_strand_id
1 'polypeptide(L)' 'MSFSPALNRLADAFRRLPGIGPKTALRLTYYILSLPEGEAEEIARALTEARRR' A
#
# COMPACT_ATOMS: atom_id res chain seq x y z
N MET A 1 -0.80 5.19 -19.32
CA MET A 1 0.19 5.79 -18.41
C MET A 1 1.01 4.67 -17.80
N SER A 2 2.32 4.64 -18.04
CA SER A 2 3.20 3.60 -17.49
C SER A 2 3.51 3.94 -16.04
N PHE A 3 2.79 3.30 -15.11
CA PHE A 3 3.11 3.37 -13.70
C PHE A 3 4.30 2.45 -13.41
N SER A 4 5.18 2.85 -12.47
CA SER A 4 6.24 1.97 -12.00
C SER A 4 5.66 0.61 -11.59
N PRO A 5 6.27 -0.54 -11.95
CA PRO A 5 5.78 -1.86 -11.56
C PRO A 5 5.56 -2.01 -10.05
N ALA A 6 6.32 -1.29 -9.22
CA ALA A 6 6.14 -1.27 -7.77
C ALA A 6 4.80 -0.62 -7.35
N LEU A 7 4.39 0.45 -8.04
CA LEU A 7 3.17 1.21 -7.76
C LEU A 7 1.93 0.37 -8.08
N ASN A 8 1.93 -0.33 -9.21
CA ASN A 8 0.85 -1.23 -9.60
C ASN A 8 0.68 -2.37 -8.57
N ARG A 9 1.78 -2.98 -8.13
CA ARG A 9 1.74 -4.06 -7.12
C ARG A 9 1.13 -3.59 -5.80
N LEU A 10 1.50 -2.39 -5.34
CA LEU A 10 0.95 -1.84 -4.09
C LEU A 10 -0.54 -1.48 -4.24
N ALA A 11 -0.92 -0.85 -5.35
CA ALA A 11 -2.32 -0.55 -5.63
C ALA A 11 -3.17 -1.83 -5.71
N ASP A 12 -2.70 -2.86 -6.40
CA ASP A 12 -3.39 -4.14 -6.47
C ASP A 12 -3.48 -4.84 -5.11
N ALA A 13 -2.45 -4.73 -4.26
CA ALA A 13 -2.52 -5.22 -2.89
C ALA A 13 -3.62 -4.52 -2.08
N PHE A 14 -3.72 -3.18 -2.16
CA PHE A 14 -4.78 -2.44 -1.48
C PHE A 14 -6.18 -2.77 -2.01
N ARG A 15 -6.34 -3.04 -3.30
CA ARG A 15 -7.62 -3.45 -3.90
C ARG A 15 -8.17 -4.77 -3.38
N ARG A 16 -7.32 -5.62 -2.79
CA ARG A 16 -7.75 -6.90 -2.21
C ARG A 16 -8.38 -6.74 -0.83
N LEU A 17 -8.30 -5.56 -0.23
CA LEU A 17 -8.90 -5.28 1.07
C LEU A 17 -10.40 -4.99 0.92
N PRO A 18 -11.25 -5.51 1.82
CA PRO A 18 -12.69 -5.26 1.77
C PRO A 18 -12.97 -3.75 1.89
N GLY A 19 -13.84 -3.23 1.02
CA GLY A 19 -14.20 -1.81 1.01
C GLY A 19 -13.22 -0.87 0.28
N ILE A 20 -12.13 -1.39 -0.29
CA ILE A 20 -11.16 -0.57 -1.04
C ILE A 20 -11.30 -0.80 -2.55
N GLY A 21 -11.96 0.15 -3.22
CA GLY A 21 -12.05 0.21 -4.68
C GLY A 21 -10.79 0.78 -5.36
N PRO A 22 -10.71 0.74 -6.71
CA PRO A 22 -9.51 1.11 -7.47
C PRO A 22 -9.05 2.56 -7.22
N LYS A 23 -9.98 3.51 -7.13
CA LYS A 23 -9.67 4.92 -6.83
C LYS A 23 -9.07 5.09 -5.43
N THR A 24 -9.58 4.34 -4.45
CA THR A 24 -9.08 4.40 -3.07
C THR A 24 -7.74 3.72 -2.94
N ALA A 25 -7.54 2.57 -3.58
CA ALA A 25 -6.26 1.89 -3.61
C ALA A 25 -5.15 2.77 -4.20
N LEU A 26 -5.44 3.48 -5.29
CA LEU A 26 -4.47 4.40 -5.90
C LEU A 26 -4.14 5.57 -4.96
N ARG A 27 -5.14 6.14 -4.27
CA ARG A 27 -4.90 7.18 -3.25
C ARG A 27 -4.00 6.69 -2.12
N LEU A 28 -4.27 5.49 -1.58
CA LEU A 28 -3.46 4.90 -0.52
C LEU A 28 -2.02 4.63 -1.00
N THR A 29 -1.88 4.17 -2.24
CA THR A 29 -0.56 3.96 -2.87
C THR A 29 0.24 5.25 -2.93
N TYR A 30 -0.36 6.35 -3.41
CA TYR A 30 0.32 7.64 -3.45
C TYR A 30 0.62 8.19 -2.06
N TYR A 31 -0.27 7.97 -1.08
CA TYR A 31 -0.01 8.33 0.30
C TYR A 31 1.24 7.62 0.83
N ILE A 32 1.36 6.30 0.70
CA ILE A 32 2.55 5.55 1.13
C ILE A 32 3.82 6.06 0.44
N LEU A 33 3.76 6.36 -0.86
CA LEU A 33 4.91 6.90 -1.60
C LEU A 33 5.30 8.33 -1.19
N SER A 34 4.39 9.06 -0.55
CA SER A 34 4.66 10.41 -0.03
C SER A 34 5.20 10.42 1.40
N LEU A 35 5.18 9.27 2.09
CA LEU A 35 5.71 9.14 3.44
C LEU A 35 7.24 9.09 3.45
N PRO A 36 7.88 9.51 4.55
CA PRO A 36 9.26 9.15 4.82
C PRO A 36 9.44 7.63 4.82
N GLU A 37 10.61 7.16 4.38
CA GLU A 37 10.91 5.72 4.26
C GLU A 37 10.66 4.95 5.56
N GLY A 38 11.05 5.52 6.70
CA GLY A 38 10.85 4.90 8.02
C GLY A 38 9.37 4.68 8.37
N GLU A 39 8.49 5.62 8.06
CA GLU A 39 7.05 5.48 8.33
C GLU A 39 6.40 4.40 7.45
N ALA A 40 6.81 4.33 6.17
CA ALA A 40 6.34 3.28 5.27
C ALA A 40 6.80 1.89 5.75
N GLU A 41 8.03 1.77 6.26
CA GLU A 41 8.54 0.54 6.86
C GLU A 41 7.77 0.14 8.13
N GLU A 42 7.46 1.09 9.00
CA GLU A 42 6.69 0.82 10.23
C GLU A 42 5.31 0.23 9.91
N ILE A 43 4.61 0.78 8.93
CA ILE A 43 3.32 0.23 8.46
C ILE A 43 3.49 -1.20 7.94
N ALA A 44 4.52 -1.44 7.12
CA ALA A 44 4.78 -2.77 6.58
C ALA A 44 5.09 -3.79 7.70
N ARG A 45 5.89 -3.40 8.68
CA ARG A 45 6.20 -4.24 9.85
C ARG A 45 4.94 -4.56 10.65
N ALA A 46 4.13 -3.55 10.96
CA ALA A 46 2.88 -3.72 11.70
C ALA A 46 1.92 -4.72 11.03
N LEU A 47 1.78 -4.65 9.69
CA LEU A 47 0.97 -5.61 8.93
C LEU A 47 1.48 -7.05 9.07
N THR A 48 2.79 -7.26 8.94
CA THR A 48 3.38 -8.61 9.04
C THR A 48 3.35 -9.16 10.45
N GLU A 49 3.55 -8.32 11.47
CA GLU A 49 3.49 -8.72 12.87
C GLU A 49 2.08 -9.11 13.27
N ALA A 50 1.07 -8.33 12.88
CA ALA A 50 -0.33 -8.63 13.14
C ALA A 50 -0.77 -9.97 12.53
N ARG A 51 -0.21 -10.36 11.37
CA ARG A 51 -0.51 -11.65 10.72
C ARG A 51 0.18 -12.86 11.36
N ARG A 52 1.30 -12.63 12.06
CA ARG A 52 2.08 -13.69 12.73
C ARG A 52 1.53 -14.04 14.12
N ARG A 53 0.66 -13.21 14.67
CA ARG A 53 -0.12 -13.48 15.89
C ARG A 53 -1.42 -14.19 15.52
#